data_AF-A0A529LEG8-F1
#
_entry.id   AF-A0A529LEG8-F1
#
_cell.length_a   1.000
_cell.length_b   1.000
_cell.length_c   1.000
_cell.angle_alpha   90.00
_cell.angle_beta   90.00
_cell.angle_gamma   90.00
#
_symmetry.space_group_name_H-M   'P 1'
#
loop_
_entity.id
_entity.type
_entity.pdbx_description
1 polymer ?
#
loop_
_entity_poly.entity_id
_entity_poly.type
_entity_poly.pdbx_seq_one_letter_code
_entity_poly.pdbx_strand_id
1 'polypeptide(L)' 'MWSRREQEVEIGRPPRFMQGERVRAIRHIKNDGTYPGKEIGENLVRKGDEGYVRDIGTFLQQFFIYAVEWIDRGTVVG' A
#
# COMPACT_ATOMS: atom_id res chain seq x y z
N MET A 1 -9.84 6.00 34.77
CA MET A 1 -8.49 5.67 34.25
C MET A 1 -8.67 5.26 32.80
N TRP A 2 -8.44 6.18 31.84
CA TRP A 2 -8.65 5.88 30.43
C TRP A 2 -7.69 4.77 29.99
N SER A 3 -8.25 3.63 29.59
CA SER A 3 -7.52 2.63 28.80
C SER A 3 -7.13 3.31 27.49
N ARG A 4 -5.89 3.78 27.45
CA ARG A 4 -5.20 4.17 26.22
C ARG A 4 -5.20 2.89 25.39
N ARG A 5 -6.13 2.79 24.43
CA ARG A 5 -6.12 1.76 23.38
C ARG A 5 -4.66 1.58 22.98
N GLU A 6 -4.05 0.47 23.36
CA GLU A 6 -2.71 0.12 22.88
C GLU A 6 -2.85 0.08 21.37
N GLN A 7 -2.31 1.10 20.69
CA GLN A 7 -2.33 1.13 19.24
C GLN A 7 -1.50 -0.08 18.81
N GLU A 8 -2.14 -1.04 18.15
CA GLU A 8 -1.47 -2.26 17.73
C GLU A 8 -0.29 -1.89 16.82
N VAL A 9 0.93 -2.20 17.27
CA VAL A 9 2.14 -2.02 16.48
C VAL A 9 2.25 -3.22 15.55
N GLU A 10 1.79 -3.06 14.31
CA GLU A 10 1.75 -4.10 13.28
C GLU A 10 3.15 -4.70 13.04
N ILE A 11 4.18 -3.84 13.03
CA ILE A 11 5.56 -4.24 12.75
C ILE A 11 6.21 -5.14 13.81
N GLY A 12 5.52 -5.41 14.93
CA GLY A 12 5.93 -6.40 15.92
C GLY A 12 5.73 -7.85 15.45
N ARG A 13 5.07 -8.05 14.31
CA ARG A 13 4.86 -9.34 13.65
C ARG A 13 5.51 -9.34 12.26
N PRO A 14 5.73 -10.51 11.64
CA PRO A 14 6.16 -10.57 10.25
C PRO A 14 5.17 -9.86 9.32
N PRO A 15 5.64 -9.26 8.21
CA PRO A 15 4.76 -8.65 7.22
C PRO A 15 3.81 -9.70 6.65
N ARG A 16 2.62 -9.25 6.27
CA ARG A 16 1.57 -10.11 5.72
C ARG A 16 1.91 -10.63 4.33
N PHE A 17 2.62 -9.82 3.54
CA PHE A 17 3.02 -10.15 2.18
C PHE A 17 4.53 -10.04 2.05
N MET A 18 5.11 -10.85 1.17
CA MET A 18 6.55 -10.81 0.88
C MET A 18 6.84 -10.13 -0.46
N GLN A 19 8.07 -9.68 -0.66
CA GLN A 19 8.53 -9.19 -1.96
C GLN A 19 8.35 -10.27 -3.04
N GLY A 20 7.82 -9.88 -4.20
CA GLY A 20 7.46 -10.77 -5.30
C GLY A 20 6.10 -11.47 -5.14
N GLU A 21 5.40 -11.30 -4.02
CA GLU A 21 4.08 -11.91 -3.82
C GLU A 21 3.02 -11.21 -4.67
N ARG A 22 2.16 -12.00 -5.33
CA ARG A 22 1.04 -11.48 -6.11
C ARG A 22 -0.09 -11.04 -5.18
N VAL A 23 -0.54 -9.81 -5.36
CA VAL A 23 -1.65 -9.21 -4.60
C VAL A 23 -2.75 -8.72 -5.53
N ARG A 24 -3.95 -8.52 -4.96
CA ARG A 24 -5.10 -7.96 -5.67
C ARG A 24 -5.65 -6.74 -4.93
N ALA A 25 -5.85 -5.64 -5.66
CA ALA A 25 -6.44 -4.43 -5.13
C ALA A 25 -7.91 -4.67 -4.70
N ILE A 26 -8.22 -4.39 -3.45
CA ILE A 26 -9.61 -4.49 -2.94
C ILE A 26 -10.40 -3.18 -3.07
N ARG A 27 -9.70 -2.07 -3.39
CA ARG A 27 -10.25 -0.72 -3.49
C ARG A 27 -9.58 0.04 -4.64
N HIS A 28 -10.21 1.12 -5.08
CA HIS A 28 -9.58 2.07 -5.99
C HIS A 28 -8.61 2.97 -5.23
N ILE A 29 -7.47 3.29 -5.84
CA ILE A 29 -6.52 4.29 -5.36
C ILE A 29 -6.52 5.44 -6.35
N LYS A 30 -6.73 6.65 -5.85
CA LYS A 30 -6.64 7.88 -6.61
C LYS A 30 -5.44 8.67 -6.16
N ASN A 31 -4.79 9.37 -7.09
CA ASN A 31 -3.71 10.27 -6.76
C ASN A 31 -4.22 11.40 -5.86
N ASP A 32 -3.61 11.62 -4.72
CA ASP A 32 -3.92 12.73 -3.82
C ASP A 32 -3.06 13.98 -4.11
N GLY A 33 -2.14 13.88 -5.08
CA GLY A 33 -1.18 14.91 -5.45
C GLY A 33 0.27 14.54 -5.16
N THR A 34 0.51 13.38 -4.54
CA THR A 34 1.88 12.89 -4.24
C THR A 34 2.49 12.04 -5.35
N TYR A 35 1.67 11.44 -6.22
CA TYR A 35 2.16 10.62 -7.32
C TYR A 35 2.59 11.51 -8.51
N PRO A 36 3.85 11.41 -8.99
CA PRO A 36 4.38 12.28 -10.02
C PRO A 36 3.80 11.98 -11.40
N GLY A 37 3.62 13.02 -12.22
CA GLY A 37 3.20 12.90 -13.63
C GLY A 37 1.75 12.46 -13.83
N LYS A 38 0.92 12.51 -12.79
CA LYS A 38 -0.50 12.14 -12.79
C LYS A 38 -1.33 13.25 -12.15
N GLU A 39 -2.53 13.48 -12.64
CA GLU A 39 -3.40 14.54 -12.08
C GLU A 39 -3.95 14.15 -10.71
N ILE A 40 -4.26 15.14 -9.87
CA ILE A 40 -4.98 14.90 -8.60
C ILE A 40 -6.35 14.30 -8.92
N GLY A 41 -6.69 13.22 -8.24
CA GLY A 41 -7.94 12.47 -8.45
C GLY A 41 -7.86 11.41 -9.55
N GLU A 42 -6.78 11.36 -10.34
CA GLU A 42 -6.59 10.33 -11.37
C GLU A 42 -6.53 8.94 -10.71
N ASN A 43 -7.17 7.94 -11.35
CA ASN A 43 -7.24 6.59 -10.82
C ASN A 43 -5.95 5.80 -11.12
N LEU A 44 -5.09 5.67 -10.11
CA LEU A 44 -3.80 4.99 -10.20
C LEU A 44 -3.91 3.47 -10.10
N VAL A 45 -4.94 2.97 -9.41
CA VAL A 45 -5.23 1.53 -9.21
C VAL A 45 -6.74 1.33 -9.13
N ARG A 46 -7.30 0.36 -9.86
CA ARG A 46 -8.70 -0.03 -9.73
C ARG A 46 -8.85 -1.26 -8.85
N LYS A 47 -10.01 -1.33 -8.16
CA LYS A 47 -10.41 -2.56 -7.49
C LYS A 47 -10.40 -3.72 -8.50
N GLY A 48 -9.78 -4.83 -8.11
CA GLY A 48 -9.65 -6.03 -8.91
C GLY A 48 -8.32 -6.15 -9.65
N ASP A 49 -7.56 -5.06 -9.81
CA ASP A 49 -6.26 -5.12 -10.45
C ASP A 49 -5.31 -6.03 -9.66
N GLU A 50 -4.47 -6.75 -10.38
CA GLU A 50 -3.41 -7.59 -9.81
C GLU A 50 -2.06 -6.91 -9.98
N GLY A 51 -1.17 -7.13 -9.01
CA GLY A 51 0.17 -6.60 -9.00
C GLY A 51 1.10 -7.46 -8.15
N TYR A 52 2.36 -7.07 -8.08
CA TYR A 52 3.37 -7.75 -7.29
C TYR A 52 3.99 -6.80 -6.27
N VAL A 53 4.19 -7.28 -5.05
CA VAL A 53 4.89 -6.50 -4.02
C VAL A 53 6.33 -6.27 -4.46
N ARG A 54 6.67 -5.01 -4.70
CA ARG A 54 8.01 -4.59 -5.13
C ARG A 54 8.92 -4.32 -3.94
N ASP A 55 8.44 -3.59 -2.93
CA ASP A 55 9.20 -3.22 -1.74
C ASP A 55 8.30 -3.23 -0.49
N ILE A 56 8.90 -3.47 0.67
CA ILE A 56 8.23 -3.44 1.98
C ILE A 56 8.93 -2.41 2.86
N GLY A 57 8.17 -1.41 3.31
CA GLY A 57 8.63 -0.36 4.22
C GLY A 57 7.79 -0.31 5.49
N THR A 58 8.05 0.70 6.30
CA THR A 58 7.28 0.96 7.53
C THR A 58 6.90 2.43 7.63
N PHE A 59 5.70 2.72 8.15
CA PHE A 59 5.24 4.07 8.44
C PHE A 59 5.05 4.29 9.93
N LEU A 60 5.56 5.42 10.42
CA LEU A 60 5.58 5.82 11.84
C LEU A 60 6.16 4.75 12.78
N GLN A 61 6.94 3.80 12.25
CA GLN A 61 7.40 2.61 12.98
C GLN A 61 6.25 1.80 13.61
N GLN A 62 5.08 1.80 12.97
CA GLN A 62 3.88 1.14 13.46
C GLN A 62 3.22 0.25 12.42
N PHE A 63 3.22 0.66 11.16
CA PHE A 63 2.51 -0.02 10.08
C PHE A 63 3.46 -0.52 9.00
N PHE A 64 3.17 -1.66 8.39
CA PHE A 64 3.82 -2.03 7.14
C PHE A 64 3.20 -1.23 5.98
N ILE A 65 4.06 -0.74 5.10
CA ILE A 65 3.66 -0.14 3.82
C ILE A 65 4.26 -0.98 2.70
N TYR A 66 3.46 -1.24 1.66
CA TYR A 66 3.86 -2.06 0.52
C TYR A 66 3.85 -1.21 -0.75
N ALA A 67 4.99 -1.09 -1.41
CA ALA A 67 5.03 -0.59 -2.79
C ALA A 67 4.67 -1.75 -3.72
N VAL A 68 3.61 -1.61 -4.50
CA VAL A 68 3.12 -2.64 -5.42
C VAL A 68 3.26 -2.14 -6.85
N GLU A 69 3.84 -2.98 -7.71
CA GLU A 69 3.85 -2.77 -9.15
C GLU A 69 2.58 -3.34 -9.78
N TRP A 70 1.77 -2.46 -10.38
CA TRP A 70 0.50 -2.79 -11.01
C TRP A 70 0.69 -2.94 -12.51
N ILE A 71 0.94 -4.18 -12.96
CA ILE A 71 1.46 -4.51 -14.29
C ILE A 71 0.60 -3.90 -15.41
N ASP A 72 -0.72 -4.11 -15.38
CA ASP A 72 -1.63 -3.62 -16.42
C ASP A 72 -1.74 -2.09 -16.48
N ARG A 73 -1.31 -1.40 -15.41
CA ARG A 73 -1.33 0.06 -15.33
C ARG A 73 0.01 0.72 -15.58
N GLY A 74 1.11 -0.02 -15.42
CA GLY A 74 2.45 0.55 -15.43
C GLY A 74 2.69 1.54 -14.29
N THR A 75 2.05 1.35 -13.13
CA THR A 75 2.20 2.21 -11.96
C THR A 75 2.81 1.46 -10.78
N VAL A 76 3.56 2.17 -9.93
CA VAL A 76 4.07 1.64 -8.66
C VAL A 76 3.54 2.49 -7.53
N VAL A 77 2.69 1.92 -6.67
CA VAL A 77 1.97 2.68 -5.63
C VAL A 77 2.18 2.01 -4.28
N GLY A 78 2.53 2.79 -3.25
CA GLY A 78 2.75 2.36 -1.87
C GLY A 78 2.81 3.55 -0.93
#